data_AF-A0AA44Q7N7-F1
#
_entry.id   AF-A0AA44Q7N7-F1
#
_cell.length_a   1.000
_cell.length_b   1.000
_cell.length_c   1.000
_cell.angle_alpha   90.00
_cell.angle_beta   90.00
_cell.angle_gamma   90.00
#
_symmetry.space_group_name_H-M   'P 1'
#
loop_
_entity.id
_entity.type
_entity.pdbx_description
1 polymer ?
#
loop_
_entity_poly.entity_id
_entity_poly.type
_entity_poly.pdbx_seq_one_letter_code
_entity_poly.pdbx_strand_id
1 'polypeptide(L)'
;MDQNRSLQENTRNGKKKLKKKTKIIISALLLFLVIGGGYTWFLVDKASSAVRNAIHDLARGDKSDLRDKAVKPISNNVSVLIMGVDESDVRGKKYGPAVRTDAMLLATFNKDSKTVKLLSIPRDTYTYIPIEKKKDKITHAHAYGSAKNGKSGGPQASIDAVEKLLNVPVDYFVKFNFNSFITIVDDLGGIEVDVPVEFTEQDSHDNADAIHLKKGVQKLNGEEALALARTRHIDSDAMRGQRQQLVIEAILKKVTSLDSVTKVGNIIDDINGQFVTNLTFDDMLSFYKYGADSSIEKLQLNGEDCYMSPGDKECGRASDGGTYYYVPVEKDLEDLTNQLRTHLGLPAYKKVDSDDSDSNKKTKDTNSDADTETTSNEETKDTKQDTDNQQNSSNKKNNNSDEDTETTSNENE
;
A
#
# COMPACT_ATOMS: atom_id res chain seq x y z
N MET A 1 -52.82 69.20 -7.66
CA MET A 1 -51.40 68.78 -7.68
C MET A 1 -51.08 67.65 -6.69
N ASP A 2 -51.98 67.23 -5.79
CA ASP A 2 -51.65 66.29 -4.71
C ASP A 2 -51.70 64.79 -5.05
N GLN A 3 -52.45 64.33 -6.06
CA GLN A 3 -52.52 62.90 -6.39
C GLN A 3 -51.23 62.32 -7.00
N ASN A 4 -50.39 63.14 -7.66
CA ASN A 4 -49.13 62.67 -8.22
C ASN A 4 -48.01 62.53 -7.17
N ARG A 5 -48.12 63.21 -6.03
CA ARG A 5 -47.13 63.17 -4.93
C ARG A 5 -47.23 61.88 -4.12
N SER A 6 -48.46 61.40 -3.88
CA SER A 6 -48.72 60.15 -3.15
C SER A 6 -48.34 58.89 -3.94
N LEU A 7 -48.47 58.91 -5.28
CA LEU A 7 -48.04 57.81 -6.15
C LEU A 7 -46.51 57.67 -6.22
N GLN A 8 -45.76 58.78 -6.20
CA GLN A 8 -44.30 58.77 -6.16
C GLN A 8 -43.73 58.35 -4.79
N GLU A 9 -44.38 58.70 -3.67
CA GLU A 9 -43.99 58.22 -2.34
C GLU A 9 -44.23 56.72 -2.16
N ASN A 10 -45.36 56.19 -2.66
CA ASN A 10 -45.67 54.77 -2.57
C ASN A 10 -44.70 53.90 -3.39
N THR A 11 -44.30 54.33 -4.59
CA THR A 11 -43.29 53.62 -5.40
C THR A 11 -41.88 53.71 -4.78
N ARG A 12 -41.51 54.84 -4.16
CA ARG A 12 -40.21 55.00 -3.48
C ARG A 12 -40.12 54.16 -2.19
N ASN A 13 -41.21 54.07 -1.42
CA ASN A 13 -41.30 53.21 -0.24
C ASN A 13 -41.39 51.72 -0.60
N GLY A 14 -42.06 51.35 -1.70
CA GLY A 14 -42.06 50.00 -2.25
C GLY A 14 -40.65 49.52 -2.64
N LYS A 15 -39.89 50.36 -3.36
CA LYS A 15 -38.49 50.07 -3.73
C LYS A 15 -37.56 49.96 -2.50
N LYS A 16 -37.75 50.78 -1.46
CA LYS A 16 -37.00 50.67 -0.18
C LYS A 16 -37.36 49.38 0.59
N LYS A 17 -38.64 49.00 0.63
CA LYS A 17 -39.10 47.74 1.27
C LYS A 17 -38.57 46.50 0.53
N LEU A 18 -38.56 46.51 -0.82
CA LEU A 18 -37.95 45.44 -1.62
C LEU A 18 -36.45 45.29 -1.32
N LYS A 19 -35.68 46.39 -1.35
CA LYS A 19 -34.24 46.36 -1.03
C LYS A 19 -33.94 45.84 0.38
N LYS A 20 -34.80 46.15 1.37
CA LYS A 20 -34.67 45.64 2.75
C LYS A 20 -34.95 44.13 2.82
N LYS A 21 -35.98 43.64 2.12
CA LYS A 21 -36.27 42.19 2.02
C LYS A 21 -35.14 41.44 1.32
N THR A 22 -34.60 41.96 0.22
CA THR A 22 -33.44 41.36 -0.48
C THR A 22 -32.21 41.26 0.40
N LYS A 23 -31.89 42.31 1.20
CA LYS A 23 -30.78 42.25 2.16
C LYS A 23 -30.98 41.20 3.25
N ILE A 24 -32.20 41.05 3.76
CA ILE A 24 -32.52 40.01 4.76
C ILE A 24 -32.38 38.61 4.15
N ILE A 25 -32.86 38.41 2.92
CA ILE A 25 -32.71 37.13 2.22
C ILE A 25 -31.23 36.81 1.99
N ILE A 26 -30.44 37.76 1.47
CA ILE A 26 -28.99 37.58 1.26
C ILE A 26 -28.27 37.30 2.59
N SER A 27 -28.64 38.01 3.66
CA SER A 27 -28.09 37.79 5.01
C SER A 27 -28.42 36.39 5.54
N ALA A 28 -29.66 35.92 5.37
CA ALA A 28 -30.06 34.58 5.77
C ALA A 28 -29.35 33.50 4.93
N LEU A 29 -29.16 33.73 3.63
CA LEU A 29 -28.44 32.84 2.73
C LEU A 29 -26.95 32.77 3.08
N LEU A 30 -26.32 33.90 3.39
CA LEU A 30 -24.94 33.95 3.90
C LEU A 30 -24.81 33.24 5.25
N LEU A 31 -25.74 33.46 6.18
CA LEU A 31 -25.74 32.76 7.46
C LEU A 31 -25.89 31.25 7.26
N PHE A 32 -26.76 30.82 6.35
CA PHE A 32 -26.94 29.41 6.01
C PHE A 32 -25.68 28.82 5.36
N LEU A 33 -25.00 29.56 4.48
CA LEU A 33 -23.71 29.16 3.90
C LEU A 33 -22.59 29.10 4.95
N VAL A 34 -22.57 30.00 5.94
CA VAL A 34 -21.58 29.99 7.02
C VAL A 34 -21.84 28.83 7.98
N ILE A 35 -23.09 28.57 8.37
CA ILE A 35 -23.45 27.43 9.22
C ILE A 35 -23.19 26.11 8.48
N GLY A 36 -23.64 26.01 7.23
CA GLY A 36 -23.42 24.84 6.39
C GLY A 36 -21.93 24.59 6.12
N GLY A 37 -21.19 25.64 5.76
CA GLY A 37 -19.74 25.59 5.54
C GLY A 37 -18.94 25.29 6.80
N GLY A 38 -19.37 25.81 7.96
CA GLY A 38 -18.76 25.50 9.25
C GLY A 38 -18.98 24.05 9.65
N TYR A 39 -20.18 23.50 9.43
CA TYR A 39 -20.49 22.09 9.70
C TYR A 39 -19.75 21.14 8.75
N THR A 40 -19.68 21.45 7.44
CA THR A 40 -18.89 20.64 6.50
C THR A 40 -17.40 20.69 6.82
N TRP A 41 -16.87 21.86 7.19
CA TRP A 41 -15.47 22.00 7.63
C TRP A 41 -15.20 21.17 8.89
N PHE A 42 -16.10 21.20 9.88
CA PHE A 42 -15.99 20.38 11.09
C PHE A 42 -15.92 18.88 10.77
N LEU A 43 -16.78 18.37 9.88
CA LEU A 43 -16.76 16.95 9.48
C LEU A 43 -15.46 16.57 8.74
N VAL A 44 -14.98 17.44 7.84
CA VAL A 44 -13.71 17.22 7.13
C VAL A 44 -12.51 17.26 8.06
N ASP A 45 -12.47 18.18 9.02
CA ASP A 45 -11.39 18.25 10.02
C ASP A 45 -11.39 17.03 10.95
N LYS A 46 -12.58 16.54 11.34
CA LYS A 46 -12.72 15.31 12.12
C LYS A 46 -12.19 14.10 11.36
N ALA A 47 -12.63 13.89 10.11
CA ALA A 47 -12.14 12.82 9.26
C ALA A 47 -10.62 12.92 9.01
N SER A 48 -10.11 14.13 8.77
CA SER A 48 -8.67 14.38 8.62
C SER A 48 -7.89 14.06 9.89
N SER A 49 -8.48 14.27 11.06
CA SER A 49 -7.89 13.89 12.36
C SER A 49 -7.84 12.37 12.55
N ALA A 50 -8.89 11.66 12.17
CA ALA A 50 -8.91 10.20 12.17
C ALA A 50 -7.82 9.61 11.25
N VAL A 51 -7.68 10.16 10.02
CA VAL A 51 -6.58 9.75 9.12
C VAL A 51 -5.22 10.05 9.76
N ARG A 52 -5.02 11.23 10.36
CA ARG A 52 -3.74 11.59 11.00
C ARG A 52 -3.30 10.60 12.09
N ASN A 53 -4.24 10.02 12.84
CA ASN A 53 -3.93 9.00 13.83
C ASN A 53 -3.54 7.65 13.20
N ALA A 54 -4.02 7.38 11.99
CA ALA A 54 -3.71 6.18 11.23
C ALA A 54 -2.46 6.33 10.33
N ILE A 55 -1.96 7.56 10.15
CA ILE A 55 -0.76 7.83 9.34
C ILE A 55 0.45 7.18 10.00
N HIS A 56 1.14 6.38 9.20
CA HIS A 56 2.39 5.75 9.56
C HIS A 56 3.38 5.92 8.42
N ASP A 57 4.41 6.71 8.68
CA ASP A 57 5.46 6.94 7.70
C ASP A 57 6.26 5.66 7.45
N LEU A 58 6.62 5.45 6.19
CA LEU A 58 7.47 4.34 5.79
C LEU A 58 8.91 4.64 6.18
N ALA A 59 9.68 3.61 6.59
CA ALA A 59 11.06 3.78 7.01
C ALA A 59 11.96 4.32 5.89
N ARG A 60 11.58 4.06 4.63
CA ARG A 60 12.23 4.59 3.42
C ARG A 60 11.80 6.02 3.05
N GLY A 61 10.89 6.64 3.79
CA GLY A 61 10.28 7.94 3.47
C GLY A 61 9.19 7.86 2.39
N ASP A 62 8.98 8.97 1.67
CA ASP A 62 7.80 9.19 0.83
C ASP A 62 7.87 8.57 -0.58
N LYS A 63 8.92 7.79 -0.88
CA LYS A 63 9.17 7.28 -2.24
C LYS A 63 9.76 5.87 -2.22
N SER A 64 9.31 5.03 -3.16
CA SER A 64 9.98 3.78 -3.53
C SER A 64 11.29 4.04 -4.29
N ASP A 65 12.28 3.17 -4.13
CA ASP A 65 13.52 3.20 -4.94
C ASP A 65 13.25 2.92 -6.43
N LEU A 66 12.09 2.35 -6.75
CA LEU A 66 11.63 2.11 -8.13
C LEU A 66 10.98 3.33 -8.79
N ARG A 67 10.97 4.50 -8.11
CA ARG A 67 10.48 5.78 -8.62
C ARG A 67 11.62 6.79 -8.67
N ASP A 68 11.61 7.71 -9.63
CA ASP A 68 12.56 8.84 -9.65
C ASP A 68 12.19 9.91 -8.61
N LYS A 69 10.88 10.18 -8.47
CA LYS A 69 10.30 11.18 -7.57
C LYS A 69 9.07 10.65 -6.83
N ALA A 70 8.75 11.24 -5.68
CA ALA A 70 7.49 10.97 -4.99
C ALA A 70 6.29 11.29 -5.90
N VAL A 71 5.22 10.53 -5.77
CA VAL A 71 4.03 10.62 -6.62
C VAL A 71 2.78 10.89 -5.78
N LYS A 72 1.82 11.62 -6.36
CA LYS A 72 0.53 11.92 -5.72
C LYS A 72 -0.65 11.47 -6.61
N PRO A 73 -1.71 10.85 -6.05
CA PRO A 73 -2.83 10.30 -6.83
C PRO A 73 -3.53 11.34 -7.70
N ILE A 74 -3.57 12.61 -7.27
CA ILE A 74 -4.20 13.70 -8.04
C ILE A 74 -3.50 13.97 -9.38
N SER A 75 -2.22 13.65 -9.50
CA SER A 75 -1.39 14.07 -10.65
C SER A 75 -0.61 12.95 -11.32
N ASN A 76 -0.54 11.76 -10.71
CA ASN A 76 0.28 10.65 -11.17
C ASN A 76 -0.48 9.32 -11.17
N ASN A 77 0.03 8.37 -11.94
CA ASN A 77 -0.35 6.97 -11.80
C ASN A 77 0.35 6.40 -10.56
N VAL A 78 -0.41 5.78 -9.67
CA VAL A 78 0.05 5.38 -8.33
C VAL A 78 -0.35 3.95 -8.02
N SER A 79 0.35 3.32 -7.10
CA SER A 79 0.02 1.99 -6.58
C SER A 79 -0.29 2.03 -5.08
N VAL A 80 -1.19 1.15 -4.65
CA VAL A 80 -1.60 0.97 -3.25
C VAL A 80 -1.53 -0.52 -2.90
N LEU A 81 -0.74 -0.87 -1.89
CA LEU A 81 -0.75 -2.21 -1.31
C LEU A 81 -1.81 -2.30 -0.20
N ILE A 82 -2.78 -3.18 -0.41
CA ILE A 82 -3.88 -3.45 0.51
C ILE A 82 -3.55 -4.72 1.30
N MET A 83 -3.50 -4.59 2.63
CA MET A 83 -3.14 -5.67 3.54
C MET A 83 -4.26 -5.92 4.55
N GLY A 84 -4.77 -7.16 4.55
CA GLY A 84 -5.64 -7.64 5.61
C GLY A 84 -4.84 -8.48 6.61
N VAL A 85 -4.91 -8.13 7.89
CA VAL A 85 -4.29 -8.88 8.98
C VAL A 85 -5.34 -9.42 9.95
N ASP A 86 -5.17 -10.66 10.37
CA ASP A 86 -5.95 -11.24 11.48
C ASP A 86 -5.34 -10.82 12.83
N GLU A 87 -5.33 -9.50 13.07
CA GLU A 87 -4.89 -8.87 14.32
C GLU A 87 -6.11 -8.56 15.20
N SER A 88 -6.11 -9.07 16.43
CA SER A 88 -7.04 -8.68 17.49
C SER A 88 -6.29 -8.51 18.81
N ASP A 89 -6.82 -7.74 19.76
CA ASP A 89 -6.17 -7.54 21.07
C ASP A 89 -5.96 -8.87 21.81
N VAL A 90 -6.90 -9.80 21.66
CA VAL A 90 -6.81 -11.15 22.21
C VAL A 90 -5.65 -11.92 21.56
N ARG A 91 -5.51 -11.83 20.24
CA ARG A 91 -4.43 -12.51 19.49
C ARG A 91 -3.08 -11.85 19.68
N GLY A 92 -3.02 -10.52 19.81
CA GLY A 92 -1.79 -9.77 20.11
C GLY A 92 -1.24 -10.10 21.49
N LYS A 93 -2.10 -10.34 22.48
CA LYS A 93 -1.70 -10.85 23.80
C LYS A 93 -1.20 -12.29 23.76
N LYS A 94 -1.75 -13.13 22.86
CA LYS A 94 -1.42 -14.56 22.76
C LYS A 94 -0.20 -14.86 21.89
N TYR A 95 0.00 -14.13 20.80
CA TYR A 95 1.00 -14.41 19.77
C TYR A 95 2.01 -13.27 19.57
N GLY A 96 1.92 -12.19 20.34
CA GLY A 96 2.80 -11.03 20.23
C GLY A 96 2.54 -10.20 18.96
N PRO A 97 3.48 -9.32 18.57
CA PRO A 97 3.30 -8.42 17.43
C PRO A 97 3.43 -9.11 16.07
N ALA A 98 3.84 -10.38 16.03
CA ALA A 98 4.15 -11.14 14.81
C ALA A 98 2.87 -11.66 14.10
N VAL A 99 2.06 -10.75 13.58
CA VAL A 99 0.84 -11.07 12.82
C VAL A 99 1.19 -11.21 11.33
N ARG A 100 0.63 -12.24 10.69
CA ARG A 100 0.75 -12.53 9.25
C ARG A 100 -0.33 -11.79 8.46
N THR A 101 -0.05 -11.44 7.21
CA THR A 101 -1.06 -10.88 6.30
C THR A 101 -1.83 -12.00 5.60
N ASP A 102 -3.15 -12.07 5.81
CA ASP A 102 -4.02 -13.08 5.21
C ASP A 102 -4.65 -12.64 3.88
N ALA A 103 -4.68 -11.33 3.64
CA ALA A 103 -5.02 -10.75 2.34
C ALA A 103 -3.91 -9.80 1.90
N MET A 104 -3.52 -9.91 0.64
CA MET A 104 -2.54 -9.03 0.01
C MET A 104 -2.98 -8.73 -1.41
N LEU A 105 -3.36 -7.48 -1.68
CA LEU A 105 -3.74 -7.03 -3.02
C LEU A 105 -2.93 -5.79 -3.40
N LEU A 106 -2.41 -5.77 -4.63
CA LEU A 106 -1.79 -4.59 -5.20
C LEU A 106 -2.75 -3.93 -6.18
N ALA A 107 -3.16 -2.71 -5.88
CA ALA A 107 -3.97 -1.90 -6.80
C ALA A 107 -3.05 -0.89 -7.52
N THR A 108 -3.04 -0.87 -8.85
CA THR A 108 -2.44 0.21 -9.64
C THR A 108 -3.52 1.07 -10.27
N PHE A 109 -3.35 2.38 -10.20
CA PHE A 109 -4.31 3.38 -10.65
C PHE A 109 -3.68 4.18 -11.79
N ASN A 110 -4.32 4.20 -12.97
CA ASN A 110 -3.85 4.96 -14.12
C ASN A 110 -4.78 6.14 -14.44
N LYS A 111 -4.36 7.34 -14.07
CA LYS A 111 -5.18 8.55 -14.22
C LYS A 111 -5.60 8.83 -15.66
N ASP A 112 -4.76 8.47 -16.63
CA ASP A 112 -4.93 8.80 -18.04
C ASP A 112 -5.95 7.86 -18.71
N SER A 113 -5.87 6.56 -18.42
CA SER A 113 -6.80 5.56 -18.94
C SER A 113 -8.06 5.38 -18.09
N LYS A 114 -8.13 5.99 -16.89
CA LYS A 114 -9.22 5.77 -15.91
C LYS A 114 -9.47 4.29 -15.63
N THR A 115 -8.40 3.53 -15.41
CA THR A 115 -8.49 2.11 -15.07
C THR A 115 -7.71 1.78 -13.80
N VAL A 116 -8.28 0.88 -13.00
CA VAL A 116 -7.62 0.27 -11.85
C VAL A 116 -7.30 -1.17 -12.20
N LYS A 117 -6.06 -1.62 -11.99
CA LYS A 117 -5.73 -3.04 -11.99
C LYS A 117 -5.59 -3.51 -10.54
N LEU A 118 -6.31 -4.55 -10.17
CA LEU A 118 -6.31 -5.12 -8.82
C LEU A 118 -5.70 -6.52 -8.88
N LEU A 119 -4.44 -6.66 -8.48
CA LEU A 119 -3.74 -7.94 -8.41
C LEU A 119 -3.93 -8.59 -7.03
N SER A 120 -4.40 -9.84 -6.98
CA SER A 120 -4.33 -10.66 -5.78
C SER A 120 -2.99 -11.40 -5.70
N ILE A 121 -2.33 -11.33 -4.53
CA ILE A 121 -1.07 -12.04 -4.25
C ILE A 121 -1.36 -13.12 -3.20
N PRO A 122 -1.31 -14.42 -3.56
CA PRO A 122 -1.50 -15.52 -2.62
C PRO A 122 -0.57 -15.43 -1.41
N ARG A 123 -1.08 -15.70 -0.21
CA ARG A 123 -0.31 -15.52 1.04
C ARG A 123 0.91 -16.44 1.14
N ASP A 124 0.82 -17.61 0.52
CA ASP A 124 1.87 -18.63 0.50
C ASP A 124 2.86 -18.44 -0.66
N THR A 125 2.76 -17.31 -1.40
CA THR A 125 3.68 -16.97 -2.50
C THR A 125 5.13 -17.03 -2.04
N TYR A 126 5.93 -17.88 -2.68
CA TYR A 126 7.35 -18.05 -2.40
C TYR A 126 8.16 -16.92 -3.05
N THR A 127 8.70 -16.03 -2.23
CA THR A 127 9.45 -14.86 -2.69
C THR A 127 10.62 -14.56 -1.77
N TYR A 128 11.56 -13.74 -2.25
CA TYR A 128 12.64 -13.22 -1.42
C TYR A 128 12.11 -12.20 -0.42
N ILE A 129 12.41 -12.39 0.86
CA ILE A 129 12.03 -11.52 1.96
C ILE A 129 13.26 -10.71 2.39
N PRO A 130 13.39 -9.41 1.99
CA PRO A 130 14.62 -8.65 2.18
C PRO A 130 15.11 -8.57 3.64
N ILE A 131 14.20 -8.39 4.59
CA ILE A 131 14.53 -8.27 6.02
C ILE A 131 15.08 -9.58 6.63
N GLU A 132 14.79 -10.73 6.02
CA GLU A 132 15.32 -12.04 6.42
C GLU A 132 16.48 -12.51 5.53
N LYS A 133 16.76 -11.81 4.42
CA LYS A 133 17.77 -12.18 3.43
C LYS A 133 17.63 -13.61 2.87
N LYS A 134 16.41 -14.15 2.84
CA LYS A 134 16.09 -15.50 2.34
C LYS A 134 14.74 -15.52 1.64
N LYS A 135 14.46 -16.58 0.89
CA LYS A 135 13.13 -16.83 0.35
C LYS A 135 12.22 -17.48 1.40
N ASP A 136 10.97 -17.06 1.44
CA ASP A 136 9.91 -17.64 2.27
C ASP A 136 8.54 -17.23 1.72
N LYS A 137 7.46 -17.61 2.40
CA LYS A 137 6.10 -17.15 2.12
C LYS A 137 5.99 -15.65 2.31
N ILE A 138 5.39 -14.96 1.35
CA ILE A 138 5.24 -13.50 1.39
C ILE A 138 4.49 -13.01 2.64
N THR A 139 3.52 -13.80 3.15
CA THR A 139 2.79 -13.49 4.38
C THR A 139 3.67 -13.38 5.63
N HIS A 140 4.84 -14.03 5.64
CA HIS A 140 5.77 -13.95 6.75
C HIS A 140 6.53 -12.61 6.78
N ALA A 141 6.62 -11.87 5.66
CA ALA A 141 7.29 -10.57 5.61
C ALA A 141 6.77 -9.63 6.70
N HIS A 142 5.45 -9.53 6.82
CA HIS A 142 4.82 -8.69 7.85
C HIS A 142 5.19 -9.13 9.26
N ALA A 143 5.14 -10.43 9.55
CA ALA A 143 5.46 -10.96 10.87
C ALA A 143 6.94 -10.70 11.24
N TYR A 144 7.85 -10.88 10.28
CA TYR A 144 9.27 -10.60 10.45
C TYR A 144 9.56 -9.12 10.67
N GLY A 145 8.94 -8.24 9.87
CA GLY A 145 9.01 -6.80 10.05
C GLY A 145 8.51 -6.38 11.43
N SER A 146 7.37 -6.91 11.85
CA SER A 146 6.78 -6.61 13.15
C SER A 146 7.62 -7.08 14.34
N ALA A 147 8.26 -8.25 14.21
CA ALA A 147 9.11 -8.81 15.25
C ALA A 147 10.44 -8.04 15.40
N LYS A 148 11.04 -7.61 14.28
CA LYS A 148 12.35 -6.93 14.29
C LYS A 148 12.26 -5.43 14.56
N ASN A 149 11.22 -4.77 14.05
CA ASN A 149 11.11 -3.31 14.03
C ASN A 149 9.82 -2.80 14.71
N GLY A 150 9.16 -3.64 15.53
CA GLY A 150 7.88 -3.32 16.19
C GLY A 150 6.69 -3.34 15.21
N LYS A 151 5.46 -3.17 15.71
CA LYS A 151 4.21 -3.27 14.91
C LYS A 151 4.21 -2.44 13.61
N SER A 152 4.92 -1.31 13.66
CA SER A 152 5.19 -0.37 12.58
C SER A 152 6.05 -0.93 11.43
N GLY A 153 6.90 -1.92 11.71
CA GLY A 153 7.81 -2.52 10.73
C GLY A 153 7.17 -3.56 9.81
N GLY A 154 6.02 -4.13 10.20
CA GLY A 154 5.31 -5.12 9.40
C GLY A 154 4.93 -4.61 8.00
N PRO A 155 4.24 -3.44 7.88
CA PRO A 155 3.90 -2.85 6.59
C PRO A 155 5.12 -2.65 5.68
N GLN A 156 6.22 -2.09 6.20
CA GLN A 156 7.44 -1.86 5.40
C GLN A 156 8.00 -3.18 4.85
N ALA A 157 8.11 -4.22 5.68
CA ALA A 157 8.66 -5.50 5.24
C ALA A 157 7.79 -6.17 4.17
N SER A 158 6.46 -6.07 4.27
CA SER A 158 5.54 -6.54 3.23
C SER A 158 5.70 -5.77 1.93
N ILE A 159 5.82 -4.44 2.00
CA ILE A 159 6.05 -3.59 0.85
C ILE A 159 7.34 -4.00 0.14
N ASP A 160 8.44 -4.14 0.88
CA ASP A 160 9.74 -4.51 0.31
C ASP A 160 9.70 -5.90 -0.36
N ALA A 161 8.97 -6.86 0.22
CA ALA A 161 8.78 -8.18 -0.36
C ALA A 161 7.94 -8.14 -1.66
N VAL A 162 6.90 -7.31 -1.71
CA VAL A 162 6.06 -7.11 -2.91
C VAL A 162 6.85 -6.40 -4.02
N GLU A 163 7.57 -5.33 -3.69
CA GLU A 163 8.42 -4.63 -4.64
C GLU A 163 9.52 -5.56 -5.17
N LYS A 164 10.08 -6.42 -4.31
CA LYS A 164 11.09 -7.39 -4.74
C LYS A 164 10.51 -8.49 -5.62
N LEU A 165 9.29 -8.95 -5.36
CA LEU A 165 8.59 -9.96 -6.15
C LEU A 165 8.23 -9.44 -7.54
N LEU A 166 7.58 -8.28 -7.60
CA LEU A 166 6.95 -7.76 -8.81
C LEU A 166 7.82 -6.74 -9.55
N ASN A 167 8.88 -6.23 -8.94
CA ASN A 167 9.65 -5.09 -9.46
C ASN A 167 8.76 -3.90 -9.87
N VAL A 168 7.69 -3.66 -9.10
CA VAL A 168 6.70 -2.60 -9.27
C VAL A 168 6.72 -1.77 -8.00
N PRO A 169 6.81 -0.43 -8.05
CA PRO A 169 6.77 0.38 -6.83
C PRO A 169 5.43 0.21 -6.13
N VAL A 170 5.46 0.22 -4.82
CA VAL A 170 4.28 0.40 -3.96
C VAL A 170 4.34 1.82 -3.42
N ASP A 171 3.52 2.75 -3.90
CA ASP A 171 3.62 4.15 -3.47
C ASP A 171 2.89 4.39 -2.13
N TYR A 172 1.77 3.69 -1.95
CA TYR A 172 0.93 3.78 -0.77
C TYR A 172 0.58 2.41 -0.22
N PHE A 173 0.11 2.36 1.02
CA PHE A 173 -0.45 1.15 1.60
C PHE A 173 -1.64 1.45 2.49
N VAL A 174 -2.50 0.46 2.66
CA VAL A 174 -3.53 0.43 3.71
C VAL A 174 -3.46 -0.95 4.36
N LYS A 175 -3.31 -0.98 5.69
CA LYS A 175 -3.42 -2.17 6.52
C LYS A 175 -4.69 -2.08 7.35
N PHE A 176 -5.58 -3.05 7.23
CA PHE A 176 -6.78 -3.18 8.05
C PHE A 176 -6.81 -4.52 8.77
N ASN A 177 -7.48 -4.56 9.92
CA ASN A 177 -7.84 -5.81 10.60
C ASN A 177 -9.27 -6.23 10.25
N PHE A 178 -9.69 -7.43 10.66
CA PHE A 178 -11.03 -7.93 10.36
C PHE A 178 -12.15 -7.08 10.96
N ASN A 179 -11.95 -6.49 12.15
CA ASN A 179 -12.95 -5.63 12.78
C ASN A 179 -13.21 -4.37 11.94
N SER A 180 -12.14 -3.66 11.55
CA SER A 180 -12.27 -2.49 10.67
C SER A 180 -12.91 -2.83 9.33
N PHE A 181 -12.63 -4.01 8.78
CA PHE A 181 -13.27 -4.48 7.56
C PHE A 181 -14.79 -4.67 7.74
N ILE A 182 -15.24 -5.31 8.83
CA ILE A 182 -16.66 -5.50 9.14
C ILE A 182 -17.34 -4.14 9.29
N THR A 183 -16.76 -3.24 10.10
CA THR A 183 -17.28 -1.89 10.35
C THR A 183 -17.43 -1.09 9.06
N ILE A 184 -16.43 -1.09 8.16
CA ILE A 184 -16.52 -0.40 6.87
C ILE A 184 -17.73 -0.89 6.08
N VAL A 185 -17.94 -2.21 5.98
CA VAL A 185 -19.05 -2.77 5.21
C VAL A 185 -20.40 -2.44 5.84
N ASP A 186 -20.49 -2.49 7.17
CA ASP A 186 -21.72 -2.17 7.90
C ASP A 186 -22.08 -0.68 7.81
N ASP A 187 -21.11 0.22 7.89
CA ASP A 187 -21.32 1.67 7.75
C ASP A 187 -21.71 2.07 6.32
N LEU A 188 -21.26 1.29 5.32
CA LEU A 188 -21.76 1.39 3.95
C LEU A 188 -23.20 0.88 3.81
N GLY A 189 -23.75 0.28 4.87
CA GLY A 189 -25.06 -0.36 4.90
C GLY A 189 -25.09 -1.67 4.13
N GLY A 190 -23.96 -2.38 4.04
CA GLY A 190 -23.75 -3.61 3.28
C GLY A 190 -23.31 -3.39 1.82
N ILE A 191 -22.77 -4.44 1.22
CA ILE A 191 -22.26 -4.48 -0.17
C ILE A 191 -23.03 -5.49 -1.01
N GLU A 192 -23.21 -5.22 -2.30
CA GLU A 192 -23.83 -6.16 -3.23
C GLU A 192 -22.75 -7.02 -3.91
N VAL A 193 -22.84 -8.35 -3.79
CA VAL A 193 -21.87 -9.29 -4.32
C VAL A 193 -22.60 -10.44 -5.01
N ASP A 194 -22.14 -10.84 -6.20
CA ASP A 194 -22.53 -12.09 -6.83
C ASP A 194 -21.71 -13.24 -6.24
N VAL A 195 -22.30 -13.95 -5.27
CA VAL A 195 -21.61 -15.02 -4.55
C VAL A 195 -21.45 -16.24 -5.47
N PRO A 196 -20.21 -16.72 -5.71
CA PRO A 196 -19.96 -17.69 -6.78
C PRO A 196 -20.52 -19.10 -6.48
N VAL A 197 -20.67 -19.45 -5.20
CA VAL A 197 -21.00 -20.78 -4.71
C VAL A 197 -21.67 -20.69 -3.34
N GLU A 198 -22.57 -21.61 -3.06
CA GLU A 198 -23.21 -21.71 -1.74
C GLU A 198 -22.27 -22.39 -0.74
N PHE A 199 -22.18 -21.83 0.47
CA PHE A 199 -21.37 -22.38 1.54
C PHE A 199 -21.81 -21.89 2.92
N THR A 200 -21.30 -22.56 3.95
CA THR A 200 -21.46 -22.19 5.35
C THR A 200 -20.08 -21.97 5.95
N GLU A 201 -19.95 -20.96 6.80
CA GLU A 201 -18.69 -20.54 7.42
C GLU A 201 -18.93 -20.01 8.83
N GLN A 202 -17.86 -19.98 9.63
CA GLN A 202 -17.88 -19.33 10.94
C GLN A 202 -17.91 -17.80 10.86
N ASP A 203 -18.38 -17.16 11.92
CA ASP A 203 -18.30 -15.70 12.07
C ASP A 203 -16.93 -15.22 12.59
N SER A 204 -16.79 -13.91 12.80
CA SER A 204 -15.59 -13.31 13.38
C SER A 204 -15.28 -13.75 14.82
N HIS A 205 -16.24 -14.35 15.53
CA HIS A 205 -16.12 -14.85 16.90
C HIS A 205 -15.82 -16.36 16.96
N ASP A 206 -15.48 -16.97 15.82
CA ASP A 206 -15.21 -18.40 15.67
C ASP A 206 -16.44 -19.28 16.04
N ASN A 207 -17.66 -18.75 15.91
CA ASN A 207 -18.88 -19.55 16.03
C ASN A 207 -19.08 -20.36 14.75
N ALA A 208 -18.94 -21.68 14.85
CA ALA A 208 -19.14 -22.58 13.72
C ALA A 208 -20.55 -22.47 13.13
N ASP A 209 -20.64 -22.59 11.81
CA ASP A 209 -21.89 -22.56 11.03
C ASP A 209 -22.78 -21.32 11.22
N ALA A 210 -22.19 -20.19 11.65
CA ALA A 210 -22.92 -18.96 11.93
C ALA A 210 -23.39 -18.22 10.67
N ILE A 211 -22.68 -18.37 9.55
CA ILE A 211 -22.93 -17.61 8.32
C ILE A 211 -23.18 -18.58 7.17
N HIS A 212 -24.29 -18.39 6.45
CA HIS A 212 -24.66 -19.21 5.31
C HIS A 212 -24.95 -18.31 4.10
N LEU A 213 -24.12 -18.41 3.07
CA LEU A 213 -24.27 -17.63 1.83
C LEU A 213 -24.72 -18.55 0.71
N LYS A 214 -25.73 -18.12 -0.05
CA LYS A 214 -26.21 -18.84 -1.23
C LYS A 214 -25.41 -18.45 -2.45
N LYS A 215 -25.52 -19.21 -3.54
CA LYS A 215 -25.02 -18.76 -4.85
C LYS A 215 -25.91 -17.63 -5.41
N GLY A 216 -25.30 -16.61 -6.01
CA GLY A 216 -25.98 -15.51 -6.69
C GLY A 216 -25.84 -14.16 -6.00
N VAL A 217 -26.42 -13.13 -6.63
CA VAL A 217 -26.40 -11.73 -6.16
C VAL A 217 -27.11 -11.60 -4.83
N GLN A 218 -26.36 -11.17 -3.82
CA GLN A 218 -26.84 -10.92 -2.46
C GLN A 218 -26.24 -9.64 -1.91
N LYS A 219 -26.98 -9.02 -0.99
CA LYS A 219 -26.49 -7.90 -0.19
C LYS A 219 -25.88 -8.47 1.10
N LEU A 220 -24.57 -8.35 1.23
CA LEU A 220 -23.80 -8.86 2.35
C LEU A 220 -23.54 -7.76 3.39
N ASN A 221 -23.73 -8.06 4.67
CA ASN A 221 -23.21 -7.27 5.79
C ASN A 221 -21.72 -7.55 6.03
N GLY A 222 -21.11 -6.91 7.03
CA GLY A 222 -19.68 -7.03 7.30
C GLY A 222 -19.23 -8.44 7.66
N GLU A 223 -19.98 -9.16 8.48
CA GLU A 223 -19.71 -10.56 8.84
C GLU A 223 -19.79 -11.48 7.62
N GLU A 224 -20.86 -11.35 6.83
CA GLU A 224 -21.07 -12.12 5.61
C GLU A 224 -19.98 -11.86 4.55
N ALA A 225 -19.59 -10.60 4.38
CA ALA A 225 -18.51 -10.21 3.48
C ALA A 225 -17.16 -10.75 3.95
N LEU A 226 -16.92 -10.77 5.26
CA LEU A 226 -15.69 -11.31 5.85
C LEU A 226 -15.63 -12.82 5.67
N ALA A 227 -16.74 -13.53 5.89
CA ALA A 227 -16.85 -14.96 5.67
C ALA A 227 -16.53 -15.33 4.21
N LEU A 228 -17.07 -14.57 3.25
CA LEU A 228 -16.75 -14.73 1.83
C LEU A 228 -15.27 -14.51 1.52
N ALA A 229 -14.63 -13.51 2.13
CA ALA A 229 -13.22 -13.22 1.91
C ALA A 229 -12.26 -14.23 2.61
N ARG A 230 -12.70 -14.86 3.70
CA ARG A 230 -11.88 -15.76 4.53
C ARG A 230 -12.01 -17.23 4.14
N THR A 231 -13.15 -17.65 3.61
CA THR A 231 -13.46 -19.08 3.45
C THR A 231 -12.41 -19.84 2.65
N ARG A 232 -12.07 -21.03 3.17
CA ARG A 232 -11.13 -22.00 2.58
C ARG A 232 -11.77 -23.36 2.32
N HIS A 233 -12.99 -23.56 2.81
CA HIS A 233 -13.66 -24.86 2.80
C HIS A 233 -14.18 -25.28 1.42
N ILE A 234 -14.03 -24.40 0.42
CA ILE A 234 -14.68 -24.56 -0.87
C ILE A 234 -13.68 -24.86 -1.98
N ASP A 235 -12.47 -24.27 -1.96
CA ASP A 235 -11.48 -24.36 -3.05
C ASP A 235 -10.07 -23.84 -2.69
N SER A 236 -9.25 -23.55 -3.72
CA SER A 236 -7.83 -23.20 -3.63
C SER A 236 -7.56 -21.74 -3.17
N ASP A 237 -6.31 -21.46 -2.78
CA ASP A 237 -5.88 -20.11 -2.35
C ASP A 237 -6.12 -19.04 -3.43
N ALA A 238 -5.94 -19.41 -4.71
CA ALA A 238 -6.20 -18.52 -5.84
C ALA A 238 -7.67 -18.08 -5.91
N MET A 239 -8.60 -18.99 -5.67
CA MET A 239 -10.03 -18.67 -5.65
C MET A 239 -10.40 -17.83 -4.42
N ARG A 240 -9.74 -18.03 -3.27
CA ARG A 240 -9.86 -17.11 -2.13
C ARG A 240 -9.39 -15.70 -2.51
N GLY A 241 -8.29 -15.58 -3.25
CA GLY A 241 -7.82 -14.31 -3.81
C GLY A 241 -8.89 -13.62 -4.68
N GLN A 242 -9.56 -14.39 -5.55
CA GLN A 242 -10.65 -13.87 -6.37
C GLN A 242 -11.85 -13.38 -5.54
N ARG A 243 -12.22 -14.08 -4.46
CA ARG A 243 -13.27 -13.60 -3.53
C ARG A 243 -12.87 -12.32 -2.84
N GLN A 244 -11.62 -12.20 -2.39
CA GLN A 244 -11.10 -10.96 -1.81
C GLN A 244 -11.21 -9.81 -2.83
N GLN A 245 -10.89 -10.05 -4.10
CA GLN A 245 -11.07 -9.06 -5.16
C GLN A 245 -12.54 -8.69 -5.39
N LEU A 246 -13.46 -9.67 -5.39
CA LEU A 246 -14.90 -9.42 -5.53
C LEU A 246 -15.42 -8.51 -4.41
N VAL A 247 -14.99 -8.77 -3.18
CA VAL A 247 -15.40 -7.99 -2.01
C VAL A 247 -14.81 -6.58 -2.05
N ILE A 248 -13.52 -6.43 -2.39
CA ILE A 248 -12.90 -5.10 -2.56
C ILE A 248 -13.56 -4.32 -3.70
N GLU A 249 -13.86 -4.98 -4.83
CA GLU A 249 -14.57 -4.36 -5.95
C GLU A 249 -15.95 -3.85 -5.53
N ALA A 250 -16.70 -4.65 -4.77
CA ALA A 250 -18.02 -4.28 -4.26
C ALA A 250 -17.96 -3.13 -3.25
N ILE A 251 -16.96 -3.11 -2.36
CA ILE A 251 -16.71 -1.98 -1.45
C ILE A 251 -16.39 -0.72 -2.26
N LEU A 252 -15.50 -0.79 -3.24
CA LEU A 252 -15.14 0.35 -4.08
C LEU A 252 -16.35 0.91 -4.83
N LYS A 253 -17.15 0.05 -5.47
CA LYS A 253 -18.40 0.45 -6.14
C LYS A 253 -19.39 1.09 -5.18
N LYS A 254 -19.50 0.55 -3.96
CA LYS A 254 -20.41 1.07 -2.94
C LYS A 254 -19.96 2.45 -2.47
N VAL A 255 -18.68 2.62 -2.15
CA VAL A 255 -18.08 3.90 -1.77
C VAL A 255 -18.26 4.95 -2.86
N THR A 256 -17.99 4.62 -4.13
CA THR A 256 -18.08 5.59 -5.23
C THR A 256 -19.52 5.95 -5.59
N SER A 257 -20.50 5.09 -5.27
CA SER A 257 -21.94 5.38 -5.41
C SER A 257 -22.50 6.31 -4.32
N LEU A 258 -21.73 6.60 -3.27
CA LEU A 258 -22.18 7.53 -2.23
C LEU A 258 -22.15 8.95 -2.79
N ASP A 259 -23.31 9.62 -2.79
CA ASP A 259 -23.44 11.02 -3.22
C ASP A 259 -22.78 12.04 -2.27
N SER A 260 -22.06 11.60 -1.23
CA SER A 260 -21.49 12.49 -0.23
C SER A 260 -20.15 12.06 0.33
N VAL A 261 -19.15 12.93 0.14
CA VAL A 261 -17.82 12.88 0.78
C VAL A 261 -17.93 12.87 2.32
N THR A 262 -18.99 13.44 2.90
CA THR A 262 -19.18 13.42 4.36
C THR A 262 -19.42 12.01 4.91
N LYS A 263 -20.06 11.12 4.13
CA LYS A 263 -20.25 9.72 4.55
C LYS A 263 -18.92 8.97 4.57
N VAL A 264 -18.07 9.22 3.58
CA VAL A 264 -16.70 8.68 3.54
C VAL A 264 -15.90 9.16 4.75
N GLY A 265 -16.02 10.45 5.10
CA GLY A 265 -15.37 11.00 6.30
C GLY A 265 -15.85 10.36 7.61
N ASN A 266 -17.15 10.06 7.74
CA ASN A 266 -17.69 9.37 8.91
C ASN A 266 -17.18 7.92 9.00
N ILE A 267 -17.18 7.16 7.90
CA ILE A 267 -16.67 5.79 7.88
C ILE A 267 -15.20 5.76 8.36
N ILE A 268 -14.38 6.71 7.89
CA ILE A 268 -12.97 6.83 8.31
C ILE A 268 -12.85 7.13 9.81
N ASP A 269 -13.77 7.94 10.35
CA ASP A 269 -13.82 8.27 11.78
C ASP A 269 -14.27 7.07 12.63
N ASP A 270 -15.22 6.28 12.14
CA ASP A 270 -15.74 5.08 12.82
C ASP A 270 -14.67 3.98 12.94
N ILE A 271 -13.75 3.90 11.97
CA ILE A 271 -12.59 2.99 12.01
C ILE A 271 -11.29 3.63 12.54
N ASN A 272 -11.37 4.82 13.13
CA ASN A 272 -10.19 5.53 13.64
C ASN A 272 -9.39 4.64 14.62
N GLY A 273 -8.09 4.51 14.37
CA GLY A 273 -7.20 3.65 15.16
C GLY A 273 -7.29 2.15 14.84
N GLN A 274 -8.13 1.73 13.88
CA GLN A 274 -8.28 0.33 13.48
C GLN A 274 -7.65 -0.01 12.12
N PHE A 275 -7.14 1.01 11.41
CA PHE A 275 -6.36 0.87 10.19
C PHE A 275 -5.05 1.66 10.28
N VAL A 276 -4.09 1.31 9.44
CA VAL A 276 -2.79 1.99 9.32
C VAL A 276 -2.51 2.26 7.86
N THR A 277 -2.05 3.46 7.52
CA THR A 277 -1.79 3.86 6.14
C THR A 277 -0.72 4.95 6.05
N ASN A 278 -0.16 5.20 4.87
CA ASN A 278 0.59 6.43 4.58
C ASN A 278 -0.23 7.40 3.70
N LEU A 279 -1.53 7.16 3.52
CA LEU A 279 -2.43 8.05 2.80
C LEU A 279 -2.83 9.24 3.67
N THR A 280 -2.74 10.44 3.11
CA THR A 280 -3.41 11.61 3.69
C THR A 280 -4.90 11.62 3.30
N PHE A 281 -5.70 12.42 4.00
CA PHE A 281 -7.11 12.59 3.66
C PHE A 281 -7.29 13.15 2.23
N ASP A 282 -6.40 14.05 1.79
CA ASP A 282 -6.41 14.59 0.42
C ASP A 282 -6.07 13.51 -0.62
N ASP A 283 -5.16 12.59 -0.30
CA ASP A 283 -4.86 11.43 -1.15
C ASP A 283 -6.11 10.53 -1.28
N MET A 284 -6.81 10.25 -0.18
CA MET A 284 -8.06 9.47 -0.18
C MET A 284 -9.16 10.15 -1.01
N LEU A 285 -9.34 11.47 -0.90
CA LEU A 285 -10.30 12.22 -1.70
C LEU A 285 -9.95 12.18 -3.20
N SER A 286 -8.65 12.16 -3.53
CA SER A 286 -8.19 12.02 -4.91
C SER A 286 -8.55 10.64 -5.47
N PHE A 287 -8.41 9.57 -4.68
CA PHE A 287 -8.87 8.23 -5.07
C PHE A 287 -10.38 8.13 -5.21
N TYR A 288 -11.16 8.77 -4.32
CA TYR A 288 -12.62 8.79 -4.43
C TYR A 288 -13.08 9.40 -5.76
N LYS A 289 -12.51 10.55 -6.14
CA LYS A 289 -12.79 11.20 -7.44
C LYS A 289 -12.39 10.33 -8.63
N TYR A 290 -11.27 9.62 -8.50
CA TYR A 290 -10.77 8.75 -9.55
C TYR A 290 -11.62 7.48 -9.72
N GLY A 291 -12.00 6.85 -8.61
CA GLY A 291 -12.77 5.60 -8.57
C GLY A 291 -14.18 5.74 -9.13
N ALA A 292 -14.80 6.91 -9.02
CA ALA A 292 -16.16 7.16 -9.52
C ALA A 292 -16.31 6.93 -11.04
N ASP A 293 -15.24 7.12 -11.82
CA ASP A 293 -15.25 7.00 -13.28
C ASP A 293 -14.43 5.81 -13.81
N SER A 294 -13.83 5.00 -12.94
CA SER A 294 -12.80 4.03 -13.35
C SER A 294 -13.31 2.60 -13.44
N SER A 295 -12.89 1.87 -14.48
CA SER A 295 -13.12 0.42 -14.58
C SER A 295 -12.06 -0.36 -13.79
N ILE A 296 -12.47 -1.42 -13.11
CA ILE A 296 -11.58 -2.31 -12.35
C ILE A 296 -11.30 -3.58 -13.16
N GLU A 297 -10.03 -3.86 -13.41
CA GLU A 297 -9.53 -5.09 -14.01
C GLU A 297 -8.89 -5.95 -12.91
N LYS A 298 -9.39 -7.16 -12.69
CA LYS A 298 -8.85 -8.10 -11.70
C LYS A 298 -7.75 -8.95 -12.33
N LEU A 299 -6.61 -9.04 -11.66
CA LEU A 299 -5.45 -9.82 -12.08
C LEU A 299 -5.12 -10.88 -11.03
N GLN A 300 -4.60 -12.02 -11.46
CA GLN A 300 -4.19 -13.09 -10.57
C GLN A 300 -2.70 -13.36 -10.78
N LEU A 301 -1.95 -13.53 -9.69
CA LEU A 301 -0.60 -14.06 -9.76
C LEU A 301 -0.70 -15.56 -10.03
N ASN A 302 -0.14 -16.01 -11.15
CA ASN A 302 -0.05 -17.42 -11.52
C ASN A 302 1.19 -18.07 -10.92
N GLY A 303 1.08 -19.35 -10.59
CA GLY A 303 2.06 -20.11 -9.85
C GLY A 303 1.63 -21.55 -9.67
N GLU A 304 2.56 -22.37 -9.20
CA GLU A 304 2.42 -23.80 -9.00
C GLU A 304 2.49 -24.17 -7.52
N ASP A 305 1.73 -25.19 -7.15
CA ASP A 305 1.75 -25.77 -5.81
C ASP A 305 3.05 -26.52 -5.57
N CYS A 306 3.73 -26.17 -4.48
CA CYS A 306 5.05 -26.69 -4.18
C CYS A 306 5.18 -27.13 -2.73
N TYR A 307 5.86 -28.24 -2.46
CA TYR A 307 6.10 -28.71 -1.10
C TYR A 307 7.61 -28.84 -0.86
N MET A 308 8.14 -28.09 0.10
CA MET A 308 9.58 -28.01 0.38
C MET A 308 9.88 -28.24 1.87
N SER A 309 10.88 -29.06 2.14
CA SER A 309 11.51 -29.25 3.45
C SER A 309 12.66 -28.25 3.67
N PRO A 310 13.09 -28.03 4.93
CA PRO A 310 14.23 -27.16 5.20
C PRO A 310 15.49 -27.63 4.47
N GLY A 311 16.04 -26.77 3.61
CA GLY A 311 17.24 -27.05 2.82
C GLY A 311 16.97 -27.48 1.37
N ASP A 312 15.71 -27.73 1.02
CA ASP A 312 15.33 -28.06 -0.36
C ASP A 312 15.63 -26.87 -1.29
N LYS A 313 16.17 -27.21 -2.47
CA LYS A 313 16.44 -26.24 -3.56
C LYS A 313 15.45 -26.40 -4.71
N GLU A 314 14.68 -27.48 -4.71
CA GLU A 314 13.76 -27.86 -5.77
C GLU A 314 12.38 -28.15 -5.19
N CYS A 315 11.39 -28.09 -6.08
CA CYS A 315 10.01 -28.25 -5.69
C CYS A 315 9.62 -29.72 -5.53
N GLY A 316 9.11 -30.10 -4.35
CA GLY A 316 8.57 -31.43 -4.07
C GLY A 316 7.05 -31.52 -4.20
N ARG A 317 6.51 -32.74 -4.02
CA ARG A 317 5.07 -33.05 -4.08
C ARG A 317 4.46 -33.11 -2.69
N ALA A 318 3.13 -33.00 -2.62
CA ALA A 318 2.37 -33.12 -1.36
C ALA A 318 2.67 -34.43 -0.60
N SER A 319 2.95 -35.52 -1.32
CA SER A 319 3.32 -36.82 -0.76
C SER A 319 4.59 -36.80 0.08
N ASP A 320 5.45 -35.80 -0.14
CA ASP A 320 6.81 -35.77 0.41
C ASP A 320 6.84 -35.14 1.81
N GLY A 321 5.69 -34.68 2.31
CA GLY A 321 5.54 -34.14 3.67
C GLY A 321 6.16 -32.75 3.90
N GLY A 322 6.56 -32.06 2.83
CA GLY A 322 7.14 -30.72 2.88
C GLY A 322 6.15 -29.62 3.27
N THR A 323 6.67 -28.43 3.59
CA THR A 323 5.86 -27.23 3.79
C THR A 323 5.32 -26.74 2.46
N TYR A 324 4.01 -26.46 2.37
CA TYR A 324 3.38 -25.91 1.17
C TYR A 324 3.85 -24.49 0.85
N TYR A 325 4.12 -24.19 -0.41
CA TYR A 325 4.45 -22.91 -1.00
C TYR A 325 3.71 -22.74 -2.34
N TYR A 326 3.38 -21.51 -2.70
CA TYR A 326 2.89 -21.17 -4.03
C TYR A 326 4.04 -20.52 -4.83
N VAL A 327 4.59 -21.20 -5.82
CA VAL A 327 5.78 -20.73 -6.55
C VAL A 327 5.34 -20.04 -7.83
N PRO A 328 5.57 -18.72 -8.00
CA PRO A 328 5.18 -18.01 -9.21
C PRO A 328 5.83 -18.59 -10.47
N VAL A 329 5.06 -18.69 -11.56
CA VAL A 329 5.60 -19.03 -12.87
C VAL A 329 6.39 -17.83 -13.40
N GLU A 330 7.68 -17.99 -13.68
CA GLU A 330 8.58 -16.85 -13.96
C GLU A 330 8.11 -15.99 -15.14
N LYS A 331 7.65 -16.63 -16.22
CA LYS A 331 7.15 -15.92 -17.41
C LYS A 331 5.91 -15.09 -17.10
N ASP A 332 4.93 -15.68 -16.43
CA ASP A 332 3.70 -15.00 -16.06
C ASP A 332 3.97 -13.85 -15.08
N LEU A 333 4.94 -14.03 -14.18
CA LEU A 333 5.41 -12.98 -13.26
C LEU A 333 6.05 -11.80 -14.02
N GLU A 334 6.86 -12.07 -15.06
CA GLU A 334 7.46 -11.04 -15.91
C GLU A 334 6.40 -10.28 -16.73
N ASP A 335 5.46 -10.99 -17.34
CA ASP A 335 4.36 -10.39 -18.10
C ASP A 335 3.50 -9.50 -17.18
N LEU A 336 3.15 -10.00 -15.99
CA LEU A 336 2.41 -9.25 -14.97
C LEU A 336 3.18 -8.02 -14.49
N THR A 337 4.49 -8.16 -14.24
CA THR A 337 5.39 -7.05 -13.89
C THR A 337 5.33 -5.96 -14.94
N ASN A 338 5.50 -6.32 -16.21
CA ASN A 338 5.50 -5.36 -17.32
C ASN A 338 4.12 -4.72 -17.54
N GLN A 339 3.05 -5.49 -17.35
CA GLN A 339 1.68 -4.98 -17.42
C GLN A 339 1.42 -3.91 -16.35
N LEU A 340 1.82 -4.16 -15.10
CA LEU A 340 1.66 -3.23 -13.98
C LEU A 340 2.56 -2.00 -14.11
N ARG A 341 3.84 -2.17 -14.51
CA ARG A 341 4.77 -1.05 -14.74
C ARG A 341 4.27 -0.13 -15.85
N THR A 342 3.82 -0.70 -16.96
CA THR A 342 3.24 0.08 -18.07
C THR A 342 1.98 0.82 -17.62
N HIS A 343 1.12 0.18 -16.81
CA HIS A 343 -0.05 0.82 -16.23
C HIS A 343 0.31 1.99 -15.31
N LEU A 344 1.46 1.95 -14.64
CA LEU A 344 1.99 3.06 -13.85
C LEU A 344 2.77 4.12 -14.66
N GLY A 345 2.88 3.97 -15.98
CA GLY A 345 3.67 4.85 -16.84
C GLY A 345 5.18 4.68 -16.65
N LEU A 346 5.63 3.53 -16.16
CA LEU A 346 7.02 3.19 -15.93
C LEU A 346 7.58 2.37 -17.12
N PRO A 347 8.89 2.45 -17.39
CA PRO A 347 9.51 1.61 -18.41
C PRO A 347 9.37 0.13 -18.06
N ALA A 348 9.19 -0.71 -19.07
CA ALA A 348 9.18 -2.17 -18.92
C ALA A 348 10.43 -2.64 -18.16
N TYR A 349 10.24 -3.62 -17.27
CA TYR A 349 11.34 -4.30 -16.62
C TYR A 349 12.03 -5.20 -17.63
N LYS A 350 13.36 -5.10 -17.71
CA LYS A 350 14.21 -6.04 -18.43
C LYS A 350 15.05 -6.74 -17.39
N LYS A 351 14.82 -8.04 -17.19
CA LYS A 351 15.71 -8.88 -16.40
C LYS A 351 17.06 -8.83 -17.11
N VAL A 352 18.08 -8.28 -16.46
CA VAL A 352 19.44 -8.34 -17.00
C VAL A 352 19.91 -9.77 -16.76
N ASP A 353 19.89 -10.58 -17.80
CA ASP A 353 20.50 -11.91 -17.73
C ASP A 353 21.99 -11.70 -17.47
N SER A 354 22.45 -12.17 -16.31
CA SER A 354 23.84 -12.09 -15.87
C SER A 354 24.79 -13.02 -16.67
N ASP A 355 24.35 -13.54 -17.83
CA ASP A 355 25.10 -14.45 -18.68
C ASP A 355 25.74 -13.79 -19.92
N ASP A 356 25.48 -12.50 -20.19
CA ASP A 356 26.03 -11.83 -21.39
C ASP A 356 27.10 -10.75 -21.09
N SER A 357 27.75 -10.85 -19.92
CA SER A 357 28.86 -9.94 -19.56
C SER A 357 30.27 -10.51 -19.83
N ASP A 358 30.38 -11.73 -20.37
CA ASP A 358 31.68 -12.39 -20.61
C ASP A 358 32.07 -12.54 -22.09
N SER A 359 31.28 -11.98 -23.02
CA SER A 359 31.52 -12.11 -24.47
C SER A 359 32.23 -10.91 -25.12
N ASN A 360 32.52 -9.83 -24.39
CA ASN A 360 33.16 -8.63 -24.98
C ASN A 360 34.42 -8.12 -24.25
N LYS A 361 35.23 -9.05 -23.74
CA LYS A 361 36.60 -8.76 -23.27
C LYS A 361 37.62 -9.73 -23.88
N LYS A 362 37.75 -9.73 -25.21
CA LYS A 362 38.94 -10.27 -25.88
C LYS A 362 39.06 -9.69 -27.28
N THR A 363 39.73 -8.54 -27.39
CA THR A 363 40.64 -8.18 -28.51
C THR A 363 41.18 -6.79 -28.28
N LYS A 364 42.22 -6.70 -27.44
CA LYS A 364 43.34 -5.76 -27.63
C LYS A 364 44.42 -6.17 -26.65
N ASP A 365 45.40 -6.89 -27.18
CA ASP A 365 46.81 -6.75 -26.82
C ASP A 365 47.62 -7.69 -27.73
N THR A 366 48.27 -7.11 -28.72
CA THR A 366 49.50 -7.63 -29.33
C THR A 366 50.21 -6.43 -29.96
N ASN A 367 51.31 -6.02 -29.32
CA ASN A 367 52.27 -5.04 -29.81
C ASN A 367 53.40 -5.77 -30.56
N SER A 368 53.76 -5.25 -31.74
CA SER A 368 55.09 -5.24 -32.41
C SER A 368 54.82 -4.91 -33.88
N ASP A 369 55.49 -4.07 -34.64
CA ASP A 369 56.66 -3.21 -34.48
C ASP A 369 56.63 -2.21 -35.67
N ALA A 370 57.43 -1.16 -35.55
CA ALA A 370 58.13 -0.43 -36.61
C ALA A 370 57.42 0.70 -37.41
N ASP A 371 58.08 1.85 -37.30
CA ASP A 371 58.34 2.90 -38.30
C ASP A 371 57.19 3.74 -38.85
N THR A 372 57.11 5.00 -38.36
CA THR A 372 57.06 6.15 -39.27
C THR A 372 57.65 7.42 -38.64
N GLU A 373 58.46 8.07 -39.46
CA GLU A 373 59.22 9.31 -39.29
C GLU A 373 58.39 10.58 -39.02
N THR A 374 58.99 11.47 -38.20
CA THR A 374 59.24 12.91 -38.44
C THR A 374 58.05 13.79 -38.85
N THR A 375 57.54 14.68 -37.99
CA THR A 375 57.78 16.15 -37.86
C THR A 375 56.49 16.69 -37.22
N SER A 376 56.36 17.77 -36.44
CA SER A 376 57.19 18.93 -36.12
C SER A 376 56.50 19.66 -34.96
N ASN A 377 57.32 20.18 -34.04
CA ASN A 377 57.23 21.46 -33.35
C ASN A 377 55.88 21.92 -32.77
N GLU A 378 55.83 22.01 -31.43
CA GLU A 378 55.69 23.31 -30.79
C GLU A 378 56.35 23.29 -29.40
N GLU A 379 57.40 24.10 -29.27
CA GLU A 379 57.97 24.59 -28.01
C GLU A 379 56.85 25.33 -27.26
N THR A 380 56.68 25.16 -25.95
CA THR A 380 57.49 25.89 -24.97
C THR A 380 57.65 25.13 -23.65
N LYS A 381 58.92 25.00 -23.24
CA LYS A 381 59.37 24.85 -21.85
C LYS A 381 59.04 26.11 -21.06
N ASP A 382 58.60 25.97 -19.80
CA ASP A 382 59.50 26.07 -18.63
C ASP A 382 58.68 25.79 -17.36
N THR A 383 58.93 24.70 -16.65
CA THR A 383 59.91 24.51 -15.55
C THR A 383 59.69 25.44 -14.36
N LYS A 384 59.29 24.86 -13.21
CA LYS A 384 60.03 24.84 -11.92
C LYS A 384 59.08 24.49 -10.76
N GLN A 385 59.32 23.34 -10.13
CA GLN A 385 60.06 23.15 -8.85
C GLN A 385 59.19 23.47 -7.63
N ASP A 386 58.77 22.44 -6.91
CA ASP A 386 59.50 21.80 -5.79
C ASP A 386 59.31 22.56 -4.48
N THR A 387 58.66 21.91 -3.52
CA THR A 387 59.10 21.73 -2.12
C THR A 387 58.08 20.80 -1.45
N ASP A 388 58.43 19.57 -1.07
CA ASP A 388 59.05 19.15 0.21
C ASP A 388 58.37 19.82 1.43
N ASN A 389 58.00 19.15 2.52
CA ASN A 389 58.46 17.90 3.14
C ASN A 389 57.38 17.53 4.21
N GLN A 390 57.06 16.26 4.47
CA GLN A 390 57.54 15.43 5.60
C GLN A 390 57.56 16.15 6.97
N GLN A 391 57.20 15.57 8.12
CA GLN A 391 57.11 14.17 8.56
C GLN A 391 56.58 14.11 10.01
N ASN A 392 56.34 12.87 10.46
CA ASN A 392 56.33 12.32 11.84
C ASN A 392 55.03 12.48 12.65
N SER A 393 54.31 11.41 13.03
CA SER A 393 54.66 10.16 13.76
C SER A 393 55.09 10.46 15.20
N SER A 394 54.41 9.98 16.26
CA SER A 394 54.57 8.61 16.79
C SER A 394 53.67 8.33 18.02
N ASN A 395 53.27 7.05 18.20
CA ASN A 395 53.22 6.25 19.45
C ASN A 395 52.27 6.63 20.63
N LYS A 396 51.77 5.76 21.53
CA LYS A 396 51.58 4.29 21.71
C LYS A 396 50.98 4.06 23.13
N LYS A 397 50.24 2.95 23.32
CA LYS A 397 50.13 2.05 24.51
C LYS A 397 49.15 2.31 25.69
N ASN A 398 48.23 1.33 25.84
CA ASN A 398 47.85 0.45 26.98
C ASN A 398 47.70 0.97 28.43
N ASN A 399 46.63 0.51 29.11
CA ASN A 399 46.71 -0.50 30.18
C ASN A 399 45.33 -1.05 30.64
N ASN A 400 45.33 -2.35 31.00
CA ASN A 400 44.32 -3.10 31.77
C ASN A 400 44.46 -2.86 33.28
N SER A 401 43.42 -3.16 34.05
CA SER A 401 43.50 -3.98 35.29
C SER A 401 42.11 -4.36 35.83
N ASP A 402 42.06 -5.57 36.38
CA ASP A 402 40.95 -6.38 36.88
C ASP A 402 40.45 -6.04 38.31
N GLU A 403 39.40 -6.77 38.74
CA GLU A 403 38.98 -7.26 40.08
C GLU A 403 37.49 -6.95 40.37
N ASP A 404 36.72 -7.73 41.14
CA ASP A 404 36.49 -9.17 41.30
C ASP A 404 35.23 -9.29 42.20
N THR A 405 34.51 -10.42 42.10
CA THR A 405 33.58 -11.02 43.10
C THR A 405 32.38 -10.26 43.70
N GLU A 406 31.15 -10.80 43.57
CA GLU A 406 30.50 -11.57 44.65
C GLU A 406 29.19 -12.25 44.20
N THR A 407 28.92 -13.38 44.84
CA THR A 407 27.91 -14.40 44.56
C THR A 407 26.79 -14.29 45.60
N THR A 408 25.51 -14.34 45.21
CA THR A 408 24.46 -14.92 46.09
C THR A 408 23.33 -15.55 45.27
N SER A 409 23.20 -16.85 45.44
CA SER A 409 22.03 -17.70 45.27
C SER A 409 20.87 -17.31 46.19
N ASN A 410 19.62 -17.51 45.76
CA ASN A 410 18.55 -18.00 46.64
C ASN A 410 17.43 -18.68 45.81
N GLU A 411 17.14 -19.92 46.18
CA GLU A 411 16.01 -20.76 45.76
C GLU A 411 14.81 -20.58 46.73
N ASN A 412 13.65 -21.07 46.26
CA ASN A 412 12.39 -21.41 46.96
C ASN A 412 11.48 -20.20 47.27
N GLU A 413 10.20 -20.20 46.87
CA GLU A 413 9.16 -21.25 46.93
C GLU A 413 8.19 -21.17 45.74
#